data_AF-A0A922LTN0-F1
#
_entry.id   AF-A0A922LTN0-F1
#
_cell.length_a   1.000
_cell.length_b   1.000
_cell.length_c   1.000
_cell.angle_alpha   90.00
_cell.angle_beta   90.00
_cell.angle_gamma   90.00
#
_symmetry.space_group_name_H-M   'P 1'
#
loop_
_entity.id
_entity.type
_entity.pdbx_description
1 polymer ?
#
loop_
_entity_poly.entity_id
_entity_poly.type
_entity_poly.pdbx_seq_one_letter_code
_entity_poly.pdbx_strand_id
1 'polypeptide(L)'
;MLSSQSMSFLLIVVWLYEFFKCQDLCEEREWMTLEKVIFENRSYRYSQHYMHLQSISINQSQPAVNGSFSRRNDGTLVKPKMSFKYYSSQLTTFYCSLSGGISMHGQDRLGYISPFRSDNTYPEFEISDEKELLAVRWFINKDVDGKQFTAKVTCLIHPNGKIMLYYDNIPTEIKEVEWKPKIAGIFGCGGNETVSEIITPETWINSGTLVEYEAVRNYCPKYTSPKACQRATTSNITCFWCDKANICIDSTDQDAHNMKVNNCRVKNPDVNGLSTQTTEKNDQHSNMITEENLEKKSSRRTQM
;
A
#
# COMPACT_ATOMS: atom_id res chain seq x y z
N MET A 1 8.86 8.29 42.55
CA MET A 1 9.70 9.38 42.03
C MET A 1 10.57 8.81 40.92
N LEU A 2 10.15 8.90 39.66
CA LEU A 2 11.08 8.65 38.54
C LEU A 2 12.04 9.85 38.51
N SER A 3 13.33 9.59 38.62
CA SER A 3 14.36 10.62 38.69
C SER A 3 14.42 11.41 37.38
N SER A 4 14.68 12.71 37.50
CA SER A 4 14.86 13.69 36.40
C SER A 4 15.80 13.19 35.28
N GLN A 5 16.78 12.34 35.62
CA GLN A 5 17.70 11.73 34.65
C GLN A 5 17.01 10.73 33.71
N SER A 6 16.04 9.93 34.18
CA SER A 6 15.35 8.93 33.34
C SER A 6 14.50 9.58 32.25
N MET A 7 13.91 10.75 32.52
CA MET A 7 13.13 11.50 31.54
C MET A 7 14.03 12.15 30.46
N SER A 8 15.24 12.59 30.85
CA SER A 8 16.21 13.17 29.93
C SER A 8 16.76 12.14 28.94
N PHE A 9 17.06 10.92 29.38
CA PHE A 9 17.49 9.84 28.48
C PHE A 9 16.38 9.39 27.52
N LEU A 10 15.13 9.30 28.00
CA LEU A 10 13.99 8.98 27.13
C LEU A 10 13.78 10.04 26.05
N LEU A 11 13.91 11.32 26.40
CA LEU A 11 13.83 12.43 25.44
C LEU A 11 14.95 12.35 24.41
N ILE A 12 16.20 12.11 24.82
CA ILE A 12 17.35 11.99 23.89
C ILE A 12 17.16 10.79 22.93
N VAL A 13 16.69 9.65 23.43
CA VAL A 13 16.46 8.44 22.60
C VAL A 13 15.30 8.66 21.61
N VAL A 14 14.21 9.31 22.03
CA VAL A 14 13.09 9.66 21.15
C VAL A 14 13.53 10.66 20.08
N TRP A 15 14.32 11.66 20.47
CA TRP A 15 14.83 12.70 19.56
C TRP A 15 15.77 12.13 18.50
N LEU A 16 16.69 11.25 18.89
CA LEU A 16 17.56 10.54 17.95
C LEU A 16 16.74 9.63 17.02
N TYR A 17 15.73 8.93 17.54
CA TYR A 17 14.90 8.02 16.73
C TYR A 17 14.05 8.74 15.68
N GLU A 18 13.51 9.91 15.97
CA GLU A 18 12.80 10.73 14.97
C GLU A 18 13.77 11.33 13.95
N PHE A 19 14.97 11.74 14.38
CA PHE A 19 16.01 12.28 13.49
C PHE A 19 16.52 11.24 12.48
N PHE A 20 16.77 9.99 12.91
CA PHE A 20 17.24 8.92 12.02
C PHE A 20 16.23 8.57 10.92
N LYS A 21 14.92 8.56 11.22
CA LYS A 21 13.88 8.30 10.20
C LYS A 21 13.86 9.35 9.10
N CYS A 22 14.03 10.62 9.45
CA CYS A 22 14.14 11.69 8.46
C CYS A 22 15.43 11.58 7.67
N GLN A 23 16.56 11.25 8.30
CA GLN A 23 17.83 11.18 7.60
C GLN A 23 17.90 10.04 6.57
N ASP A 24 17.40 8.84 6.90
CA ASP A 24 17.31 7.71 5.95
C ASP A 24 16.44 8.08 4.73
N LEU A 25 15.30 8.73 4.97
CA LEU A 25 14.42 9.28 3.93
C LEU A 25 15.12 10.28 3.00
N CYS A 26 16.00 11.11 3.55
CA CYS A 26 16.70 12.14 2.80
C CYS A 26 17.88 11.60 1.98
N GLU A 27 18.52 10.53 2.44
CA GLU A 27 19.67 9.89 1.79
C GLU A 27 19.23 8.89 0.70
N GLU A 28 18.09 8.23 0.87
CA GLU A 28 17.62 7.14 0.00
C GLU A 28 16.33 7.48 -0.80
N ARG A 29 16.34 8.60 -1.53
CA ARG A 29 15.15 9.11 -2.26
C ARG A 29 14.51 8.12 -3.24
N GLU A 30 15.30 7.24 -3.84
CA GLU A 30 14.82 6.27 -4.82
C GLU A 30 13.81 5.28 -4.24
N TRP A 31 13.87 5.03 -2.92
CA TRP A 31 12.94 4.12 -2.24
C TRP A 31 11.55 4.73 -2.06
N MET A 32 11.46 6.06 -1.94
CA MET A 32 10.18 6.76 -1.79
C MET A 32 9.29 6.71 -3.03
N THR A 33 9.88 6.44 -4.20
CA THR A 33 9.17 6.31 -5.48
C THR A 33 9.04 4.86 -5.93
N LEU A 34 9.63 3.91 -5.21
CA LEU A 34 9.58 2.50 -5.58
C LEU A 34 8.20 1.92 -5.28
N GLU A 35 7.52 1.49 -6.33
CA GLU A 35 6.35 0.64 -6.27
C GLU A 35 6.76 -0.80 -6.59
N LYS A 36 6.41 -1.74 -5.71
CA LYS A 36 6.44 -3.18 -5.99
C LYS A 36 5.01 -3.70 -6.08
N VAL A 37 4.55 -4.00 -7.29
CA VAL A 37 3.28 -4.74 -7.45
C VAL A 37 3.51 -6.18 -6.99
N ILE A 38 2.78 -6.59 -5.96
CA ILE A 38 2.87 -7.94 -5.37
C ILE A 38 1.89 -8.87 -6.08
N PHE A 39 0.68 -8.38 -6.33
CA PHE A 39 -0.36 -9.14 -7.00
C PHE A 39 -1.26 -8.23 -7.83
N GLU A 40 -1.65 -8.70 -9.01
CA GLU A 40 -2.61 -8.02 -9.86
C GLU A 40 -3.43 -9.02 -10.65
N ASN A 41 -4.75 -8.79 -10.70
CA ASN A 41 -5.66 -9.45 -11.62
C ASN A 41 -6.64 -8.43 -12.21
N ARG A 42 -7.74 -8.87 -12.82
CA ARG A 42 -8.70 -7.94 -13.46
C ARG A 42 -9.53 -7.11 -12.48
N SER A 43 -9.63 -7.51 -11.22
CA SER A 43 -10.52 -6.89 -10.24
C SER A 43 -9.85 -6.46 -8.95
N TYR A 44 -8.57 -6.79 -8.77
CA TYR A 44 -7.81 -6.54 -7.57
C TYR A 44 -6.34 -6.29 -7.89
N ARG A 45 -5.78 -5.24 -7.30
CA ARG A 45 -4.34 -4.93 -7.33
C ARG A 45 -3.86 -4.72 -5.90
N TYR A 46 -2.69 -5.27 -5.61
CA TYR A 46 -2.01 -5.13 -4.33
C TYR A 46 -0.56 -4.77 -4.58
N SER A 47 -0.15 -3.60 -4.09
CA SER A 47 1.18 -3.05 -4.27
C SER A 47 1.75 -2.59 -2.93
N GLN A 48 3.07 -2.69 -2.83
CA GLN A 48 3.84 -2.15 -1.74
C GLN A 48 4.54 -0.89 -2.20
N HIS A 49 4.40 0.16 -1.39
CA HIS A 49 5.07 1.43 -1.51
C HIS A 49 5.88 1.71 -0.25
N TYR A 50 6.67 2.78 -0.25
CA TYR A 50 7.40 3.19 0.93
C TYR A 50 6.47 3.41 2.14
N MET A 51 6.68 2.60 3.19
CA MET A 51 5.89 2.58 4.43
C MET A 51 4.37 2.37 4.28
N HIS A 52 3.87 1.99 3.11
CA HIS A 52 2.46 1.77 2.86
C HIS A 52 2.20 0.55 1.98
N LEU A 53 1.09 -0.12 2.24
CA LEU A 53 0.51 -1.10 1.35
C LEU A 53 -0.70 -0.44 0.69
N GLN A 54 -0.86 -0.63 -0.61
CA GLN A 54 -2.02 -0.19 -1.36
C GLN A 54 -2.79 -1.42 -1.86
N SER A 55 -4.08 -1.48 -1.55
CA SER A 55 -5.02 -2.37 -2.22
C SER A 55 -5.97 -1.55 -3.09
N ILE A 56 -6.30 -2.07 -4.27
CA ILE A 56 -7.33 -1.53 -5.14
C ILE A 56 -8.28 -2.67 -5.49
N SER A 57 -9.57 -2.47 -5.24
CA SER A 57 -10.62 -3.44 -5.53
C SER A 57 -11.73 -2.76 -6.32
N ILE A 58 -12.20 -3.39 -7.40
CA ILE A 58 -13.34 -2.89 -8.17
C ILE A 58 -14.64 -3.59 -7.76
N ASN A 59 -15.79 -3.06 -8.20
CA ASN A 59 -17.13 -3.60 -7.93
C ASN A 59 -17.44 -3.79 -6.44
N GLN A 60 -16.88 -2.94 -5.58
CA GLN A 60 -17.16 -2.93 -4.16
C GLN A 60 -18.46 -2.19 -3.87
N SER A 61 -19.18 -2.66 -2.85
CA SER A 61 -20.30 -1.91 -2.30
C SER A 61 -19.81 -0.67 -1.56
N GLN A 62 -20.62 0.39 -1.55
CA GLN A 62 -20.30 1.60 -0.80
C GLN A 62 -20.04 1.27 0.68
N PRO A 63 -18.94 1.77 1.28
CA PRO A 63 -18.67 1.55 2.68
C PRO A 63 -19.76 2.19 3.54
N ALA A 64 -20.23 1.44 4.54
CA ALA A 64 -21.14 1.96 5.55
C ALA A 64 -20.40 2.97 6.41
N VAL A 65 -20.93 4.20 6.50
CA VAL A 65 -20.37 5.25 7.34
C VAL A 65 -21.49 5.83 8.19
N ASN A 66 -21.40 5.58 9.48
CA ASN A 66 -22.30 6.15 10.47
C ASN A 66 -21.69 7.44 11.00
N GLY A 67 -22.50 8.49 11.12
CA GLY A 67 -22.03 9.77 11.64
C GLY A 67 -22.92 10.92 11.18
N SER A 68 -22.83 12.04 11.89
CA SER A 68 -23.48 13.27 11.44
C SER A 68 -22.59 13.96 10.41
N PHE A 69 -23.15 14.26 9.25
CA PHE A 69 -22.45 14.94 8.15
C PHE A 69 -22.83 16.42 8.14
N SER A 70 -21.81 17.28 8.13
CA SER A 70 -21.97 18.72 7.97
C SER A 70 -21.52 19.12 6.57
N ARG A 71 -22.42 19.71 5.78
CA ARG A 71 -22.10 20.26 4.45
C ARG A 71 -21.27 21.53 4.56
N ARG A 72 -20.30 21.66 3.66
CA ARG A 72 -19.34 22.76 3.59
C ARG A 72 -19.17 23.23 2.15
N ASN A 73 -19.05 24.55 2.01
CA ASN A 73 -18.83 25.24 0.74
C ASN A 73 -17.58 26.14 0.81
N ASP A 74 -16.79 25.99 1.88
CA ASP A 74 -15.56 26.73 2.16
C ASP A 74 -14.47 25.80 2.69
N GLY A 75 -13.21 26.22 2.52
CA GLY A 75 -12.07 25.46 3.05
C GLY A 75 -12.16 25.34 4.58
N THR A 76 -12.18 24.13 5.11
CA THR A 76 -12.49 23.87 6.51
C THR A 76 -11.31 23.26 7.25
N LEU A 77 -10.96 23.83 8.40
CA LEU A 77 -10.03 23.22 9.37
C LEU A 77 -10.80 22.30 10.32
N VAL A 78 -10.34 21.05 10.43
CA VAL A 78 -10.93 20.02 11.28
C VAL A 78 -9.87 19.55 12.27
N LYS A 79 -10.13 19.77 13.56
CA LYS A 79 -9.35 19.14 14.64
C LYS A 79 -10.00 17.79 14.93
N PRO A 80 -9.40 16.67 14.50
CA PRO A 80 -10.06 15.38 14.58
C PRO A 80 -10.33 15.00 16.04
N LYS A 81 -11.49 14.40 16.30
CA LYS A 81 -11.80 13.79 17.61
C LYS A 81 -10.90 12.58 17.89
N MET A 82 -10.45 11.91 16.84
CA MET A 82 -9.56 10.75 16.91
C MET A 82 -8.08 11.15 17.02
N SER A 83 -7.27 10.31 17.67
CA SER A 83 -5.81 10.41 17.59
C SER A 83 -5.33 9.71 16.32
N PHE A 84 -4.56 10.42 15.50
CA PHE A 84 -4.03 9.91 14.25
C PHE A 84 -2.55 10.26 14.11
N LYS A 85 -1.75 9.31 13.64
CA LYS A 85 -0.34 9.53 13.30
C LYS A 85 -0.12 9.28 11.83
N TYR A 86 0.63 10.15 11.18
CA TYR A 86 1.01 10.03 9.77
C TYR A 86 2.53 10.04 9.67
N TYR A 87 3.12 8.99 9.08
CA TYR A 87 4.58 8.78 9.07
C TYR A 87 5.25 8.89 10.45
N SER A 88 4.60 8.39 11.50
CA SER A 88 5.02 8.49 12.92
C SER A 88 4.80 9.85 13.58
N SER A 89 4.55 10.90 12.81
CA SER A 89 4.28 12.25 13.32
C SER A 89 2.84 12.38 13.80
N GLN A 90 2.63 13.09 14.92
CA GLN A 90 1.30 13.32 15.47
C GLN A 90 0.57 14.37 14.62
N LEU A 91 -0.61 13.99 14.09
CA LEU A 91 -1.49 14.92 13.41
C LEU A 91 -2.31 15.71 14.43
N THR A 92 -2.46 17.01 14.17
CA THR A 92 -3.25 17.93 15.00
C THR A 92 -4.49 18.44 14.26
N THR A 93 -4.39 18.64 12.94
CA THR A 93 -5.46 19.25 12.15
C THR A 93 -5.47 18.70 10.71
N PHE A 94 -6.66 18.53 10.15
CA PHE A 94 -6.89 18.36 8.72
C PHE A 94 -7.40 19.68 8.14
N TYR A 95 -6.92 20.05 6.96
CA TYR A 95 -7.50 21.14 6.17
C TYR A 95 -8.15 20.55 4.92
N CYS A 96 -9.48 20.57 4.85
CA CYS A 96 -10.24 20.14 3.68
C CYS A 96 -10.41 21.32 2.73
N SER A 97 -9.79 21.23 1.56
CA SER A 97 -9.77 22.26 0.51
C SER A 97 -11.02 22.19 -0.37
N LEU A 98 -11.44 23.35 -0.89
CA LEU A 98 -12.46 23.45 -1.93
C LEU A 98 -12.05 22.79 -3.25
N SER A 99 -10.76 22.58 -3.49
CA SER A 99 -10.26 21.85 -4.67
C SER A 99 -10.36 20.33 -4.55
N GLY A 100 -10.91 19.80 -3.44
CA GLY A 100 -11.08 18.36 -3.22
C GLY A 100 -9.94 17.68 -2.47
N GLY A 101 -8.88 18.40 -2.11
CA GLY A 101 -7.76 17.87 -1.34
C GLY A 101 -7.94 17.94 0.18
N ILE A 102 -7.25 17.07 0.91
CA ILE A 102 -7.10 17.14 2.37
C ILE A 102 -5.61 17.33 2.69
N SER A 103 -5.25 18.46 3.28
CA SER A 103 -3.90 18.66 3.83
C SER A 103 -3.84 18.21 5.29
N MET A 104 -2.75 17.57 5.66
CA MET A 104 -2.51 17.01 7.00
C MET A 104 -1.44 17.82 7.72
N HIS A 105 -1.75 18.31 8.92
CA HIS A 105 -0.89 19.21 9.68
C HIS A 105 -0.63 18.67 11.09
N GLY A 106 0.63 18.75 11.52
CA GLY A 106 1.10 18.50 12.88
C GLY A 106 1.66 19.80 13.46
N GLN A 107 2.92 19.77 13.87
CA GLN A 107 3.72 20.99 14.08
C GLN A 107 4.01 21.68 12.73
N ASP A 108 4.36 20.88 11.73
CA ASP A 108 4.56 21.29 10.35
C ASP A 108 3.54 20.59 9.41
N ARG A 109 3.61 20.88 8.11
CA ARG A 109 2.81 20.17 7.11
C ARG A 109 3.33 18.74 6.95
N LEU A 110 2.49 17.75 7.24
CA LEU A 110 2.87 16.33 7.25
C LEU A 110 2.65 15.65 5.90
N GLY A 111 1.67 16.13 5.13
CA GLY A 111 1.27 15.46 3.90
C GLY A 111 -0.05 15.94 3.35
N TYR A 112 -0.54 15.25 2.32
CA TYR A 112 -1.85 15.52 1.74
C TYR A 112 -2.47 14.28 1.08
N ILE A 113 -3.79 14.30 0.94
CA ILE A 113 -4.61 13.32 0.22
C ILE A 113 -5.31 14.09 -0.89
N SER A 114 -5.21 13.62 -2.13
CA SER A 114 -5.91 14.18 -3.30
C SER A 114 -6.66 13.03 -3.99
N PRO A 115 -7.96 12.86 -3.73
CA PRO A 115 -8.73 11.75 -4.31
C PRO A 115 -8.92 11.89 -5.84
N PHE A 116 -8.85 13.11 -6.34
CA PHE A 116 -8.91 13.46 -7.76
C PHE A 116 -8.15 14.78 -7.94
N ARG A 117 -7.98 15.20 -9.19
CA ARG A 117 -7.52 16.53 -9.54
C ARG A 117 -8.51 17.18 -10.50
N SER A 118 -8.86 18.43 -10.24
CA SER A 118 -9.62 19.23 -11.20
C SER A 118 -9.16 20.67 -11.10
N ASP A 119 -8.83 21.26 -12.25
CA ASP A 119 -8.22 22.59 -12.29
C ASP A 119 -9.25 23.71 -12.07
N ASN A 120 -10.56 23.44 -12.27
CA ASN A 120 -11.64 24.44 -12.16
C ASN A 120 -12.94 23.87 -11.54
N THR A 121 -12.84 22.86 -10.67
CA THR A 121 -14.03 22.31 -9.99
C THR A 121 -13.93 22.49 -8.50
N TYR A 122 -14.97 23.09 -7.92
CA TYR A 122 -15.13 23.27 -6.49
C TYR A 122 -16.29 22.39 -6.01
N PRO A 123 -16.04 21.10 -5.75
CA PRO A 123 -17.09 20.19 -5.29
C PRO A 123 -17.69 20.67 -3.96
N GLU A 124 -19.00 20.49 -3.82
CA GLU A 124 -19.61 20.46 -2.50
C GLU A 124 -19.05 19.29 -1.72
N PHE A 125 -18.81 19.46 -0.43
CA PHE A 125 -18.36 18.36 0.39
C PHE A 125 -19.00 18.34 1.77
N GLU A 126 -19.05 17.15 2.35
CA GLU A 126 -19.59 16.90 3.67
C GLU A 126 -18.52 16.23 4.52
N ILE A 127 -18.42 16.65 5.79
CA ILE A 127 -17.47 16.08 6.75
C ILE A 127 -18.25 15.47 7.92
N SER A 128 -17.81 14.30 8.35
CA SER A 128 -18.15 13.70 9.64
C SER A 128 -16.87 13.41 10.41
N ASP A 129 -16.73 14.01 11.59
CA ASP A 129 -15.58 13.84 12.48
C ASP A 129 -16.06 13.13 13.75
N GLU A 130 -15.94 11.81 13.76
CA GLU A 130 -16.32 10.97 14.90
C GLU A 130 -15.08 10.33 15.54
N LYS A 131 -15.25 9.66 16.68
CA LYS A 131 -14.09 9.05 17.39
C LYS A 131 -13.52 7.85 16.64
N GLU A 132 -14.36 7.18 15.87
CA GLU A 132 -14.09 5.94 15.15
C GLU A 132 -13.36 6.19 13.83
N LEU A 133 -13.64 7.32 13.16
CA LEU A 133 -13.02 7.75 11.92
C LEU A 133 -13.38 9.20 11.58
N LEU A 134 -12.60 9.80 10.68
CA LEU A 134 -12.97 10.99 9.91
C LEU A 134 -13.46 10.55 8.52
N ALA A 135 -14.62 11.04 8.10
CA ALA A 135 -15.15 10.85 6.76
C ALA A 135 -15.30 12.16 6.02
N VAL A 136 -14.87 12.20 4.77
CA VAL A 136 -15.09 13.33 3.85
C VAL A 136 -15.74 12.80 2.58
N ARG A 137 -16.84 13.43 2.16
CA ARG A 137 -17.55 13.08 0.92
C ARG A 137 -17.56 14.27 0.00
N TRP A 138 -17.11 14.10 -1.23
CA TRP A 138 -17.20 15.12 -2.27
C TRP A 138 -18.30 14.76 -3.26
N PHE A 139 -19.04 15.77 -3.70
CA PHE A 139 -20.07 15.69 -4.72
C PHE A 139 -19.66 16.61 -5.86
N ILE A 140 -19.24 16.00 -6.96
CA ILE A 140 -18.72 16.67 -8.15
C ILE A 140 -19.85 16.72 -9.16
N ASN A 141 -20.50 17.88 -9.25
CA ASN A 141 -21.59 18.14 -10.18
C ASN A 141 -21.05 18.78 -11.46
N LYS A 142 -21.38 18.21 -12.62
CA LYS A 142 -21.01 18.73 -13.94
C LYS A 142 -22.19 18.66 -14.89
N ASP A 143 -22.34 19.70 -15.70
CA ASP A 143 -23.22 19.69 -16.87
C ASP A 143 -22.38 19.31 -18.09
N VAL A 144 -22.80 18.28 -18.82
CA VAL A 144 -22.20 17.87 -20.09
C VAL A 144 -23.33 17.78 -21.11
N ASP A 145 -23.28 18.64 -22.12
CA ASP A 145 -24.28 18.72 -23.20
C ASP A 145 -25.74 18.88 -22.69
N GLY A 146 -25.95 19.66 -21.62
CA GLY A 146 -27.27 19.91 -21.03
C GLY A 146 -27.77 18.78 -20.13
N LYS A 147 -26.94 17.77 -19.84
CA LYS A 147 -27.23 16.70 -18.90
C LYS A 147 -26.35 16.84 -17.67
N GLN A 148 -27.00 16.83 -16.50
CA GLN A 148 -26.32 16.91 -15.22
C GLN A 148 -25.84 15.54 -14.77
N PHE A 149 -24.57 15.46 -14.38
CA PHE A 149 -23.92 14.30 -13.80
C PHE A 149 -23.35 14.64 -12.44
N THR A 150 -23.44 13.68 -11.51
CA THR A 150 -22.88 13.81 -10.16
C THR A 150 -21.97 12.63 -9.87
N ALA A 151 -20.67 12.88 -9.82
CA ALA A 151 -19.71 11.91 -9.30
C ALA A 151 -19.56 12.10 -7.79
N LYS A 152 -19.36 11.01 -7.05
CA LYS A 152 -19.19 11.05 -5.60
C LYS A 152 -17.94 10.30 -5.19
N VAL A 153 -17.15 10.93 -4.32
CA VAL A 153 -15.94 10.32 -3.76
C VAL A 153 -16.03 10.36 -2.25
N THR A 154 -15.73 9.26 -1.58
CA THR A 154 -15.72 9.17 -0.11
C THR A 154 -14.31 8.83 0.36
N CYS A 155 -13.71 9.68 1.20
CA CYS A 155 -12.48 9.40 1.92
C CYS A 155 -12.81 9.04 3.37
N LEU A 156 -12.27 7.93 3.86
CA LEU A 156 -12.33 7.52 5.25
C LEU A 156 -10.91 7.45 5.80
N ILE A 157 -10.69 8.07 6.96
CA ILE A 157 -9.42 8.04 7.67
C ILE A 157 -9.67 7.42 9.03
N HIS A 158 -9.02 6.29 9.27
CA HIS A 158 -9.15 5.53 10.51
C HIS A 158 -8.00 5.83 11.48
N PRO A 159 -8.23 5.76 12.80
CA PRO A 159 -7.20 6.02 13.82
C PRO A 159 -6.01 5.04 13.74
N ASN A 160 -6.18 3.88 13.13
CA ASN A 160 -5.11 2.90 12.96
C ASN A 160 -4.10 3.24 11.86
N GLY A 161 -4.31 4.33 11.12
CA GLY A 161 -3.46 4.76 9.99
C GLY A 161 -4.02 4.38 8.61
N LYS A 162 -5.13 3.64 8.55
CA LYS A 162 -5.75 3.24 7.28
C LYS A 162 -6.50 4.42 6.64
N ILE A 163 -6.25 4.64 5.37
CA ILE A 163 -6.94 5.63 4.54
C ILE A 163 -7.68 4.88 3.43
N MET A 164 -8.95 5.17 3.20
CA MET A 164 -9.76 4.52 2.17
C MET A 164 -10.39 5.58 1.27
N LEU A 165 -10.36 5.37 -0.04
CA LEU A 165 -11.03 6.19 -1.04
C LEU A 165 -12.02 5.30 -1.80
N TYR A 166 -13.30 5.64 -1.75
CA TYR A 166 -14.35 4.96 -2.50
C TYR A 166 -14.92 5.89 -3.58
N TYR A 167 -15.01 5.37 -4.79
CA TYR A 167 -15.47 6.07 -5.98
C TYR A 167 -16.87 5.57 -6.35
N ASP A 168 -17.83 6.48 -6.31
CA ASP A 168 -19.25 6.21 -6.46
C ASP A 168 -19.80 7.00 -7.65
N ASN A 169 -20.49 6.31 -8.55
CA ASN A 169 -21.11 6.91 -9.73
C ASN A 169 -20.15 7.78 -10.56
N ILE A 170 -18.96 7.26 -10.91
CA ILE A 170 -18.00 7.98 -11.75
C ILE A 170 -18.47 7.93 -13.23
N PRO A 171 -18.99 9.03 -13.79
CA PRO A 171 -19.53 9.04 -15.15
C PRO A 171 -18.39 9.21 -16.16
N THR A 172 -18.47 8.49 -17.27
CA THR A 172 -17.49 8.56 -18.36
C THR A 172 -17.49 9.90 -19.10
N GLU A 173 -18.57 10.66 -18.97
CA GLU A 173 -18.82 11.93 -19.61
C GLU A 173 -18.03 13.08 -18.97
N ILE A 174 -17.67 12.96 -17.68
CA ILE A 174 -16.86 13.97 -16.98
C ILE A 174 -15.38 13.72 -17.28
N LYS A 175 -14.87 14.39 -18.32
CA LYS A 175 -13.46 14.31 -18.76
C LYS A 175 -12.54 15.34 -18.12
N GLU A 176 -13.09 16.40 -17.54
CA GLU A 176 -12.35 17.50 -16.91
C GLU A 176 -11.81 17.18 -15.51
N VAL A 177 -12.16 16.01 -14.98
CA VAL A 177 -11.69 15.53 -13.69
C VAL A 177 -10.69 14.41 -13.95
N GLU A 178 -9.45 14.61 -13.50
CA GLU A 178 -8.43 13.60 -13.52
C GLU A 178 -8.63 12.69 -12.30
N TRP A 179 -9.11 11.47 -12.56
CA TRP A 179 -9.35 10.43 -11.56
C TRP A 179 -8.06 9.72 -11.16
N LYS A 180 -7.12 10.49 -10.62
CA LYS A 180 -5.77 10.03 -10.25
C LYS A 180 -5.53 10.26 -8.76
N PRO A 181 -5.99 9.34 -7.91
CA PRO A 181 -5.83 9.46 -6.47
C PRO A 181 -4.36 9.48 -6.10
N LYS A 182 -4.01 10.33 -5.15
CA LYS A 182 -2.69 10.36 -4.55
C LYS A 182 -2.74 10.60 -3.05
N ILE A 183 -1.85 9.93 -2.33
CA ILE A 183 -1.48 10.31 -0.97
C ILE A 183 0.00 10.65 -0.95
N ALA A 184 0.38 11.62 -0.13
CA ALA A 184 1.76 12.06 -0.05
C ALA A 184 2.20 12.39 1.37
N GLY A 185 3.42 11.98 1.71
CA GLY A 185 4.16 12.43 2.89
C GLY A 185 5.14 13.54 2.53
N ILE A 186 5.25 14.55 3.40
CA ILE A 186 6.20 15.66 3.26
C ILE A 186 7.22 15.55 4.40
N PHE A 187 8.50 15.60 4.03
CA PHE A 187 9.63 15.41 4.94
C PHE A 187 10.65 16.55 4.80
N GLY A 188 11.12 17.08 5.92
CA GLY A 188 12.20 18.08 5.94
C GLY A 188 13.58 17.41 5.82
N CYS A 189 14.33 17.77 4.78
CA CYS A 189 15.66 17.25 4.46
C CYS A 189 16.67 18.38 4.31
N GLY A 190 17.44 18.67 5.37
CA GLY A 190 18.54 19.64 5.32
C GLY A 190 18.12 21.04 4.86
N GLY A 191 16.88 21.45 5.18
CA GLY A 191 16.29 22.73 4.78
C GLY A 191 15.42 22.69 3.50
N ASN A 192 15.39 21.58 2.77
CA ASN A 192 14.49 21.38 1.63
C ASN A 192 13.37 20.39 1.98
N GLU A 193 12.18 20.59 1.42
CA GLU A 193 11.09 19.61 1.53
C GLU A 193 11.26 18.50 0.48
N THR A 194 11.09 17.25 0.91
CA THR A 194 11.01 16.08 0.03
C THR A 194 9.62 15.47 0.15
N VAL A 195 9.04 15.08 -0.99
CA VAL A 195 7.68 14.53 -1.06
C VAL A 195 7.76 13.07 -1.50
N SER A 196 7.18 12.17 -0.71
CA SER A 196 6.92 10.78 -1.13
C SER A 196 5.47 10.67 -1.53
N GLU A 197 5.22 10.32 -2.79
CA GLU A 197 3.87 10.22 -3.35
C GLU A 197 3.55 8.78 -3.71
N ILE A 198 2.33 8.37 -3.38
CA ILE A 198 1.74 7.12 -3.85
C ILE A 198 0.59 7.52 -4.76
N ILE A 199 0.77 7.25 -6.05
CA ILE A 199 -0.18 7.59 -7.10
C ILE A 199 -0.89 6.30 -7.51
N THR A 200 -2.21 6.27 -7.36
CA THR A 200 -3.01 5.16 -7.86
C THR A 200 -3.19 5.31 -9.37
N PRO A 201 -3.02 4.22 -10.16
CA PRO A 201 -3.24 4.30 -11.60
C PRO A 201 -4.69 4.63 -11.93
N GLU A 202 -4.90 5.62 -12.80
CA GLU A 202 -6.24 6.10 -13.20
C GLU A 202 -7.10 5.02 -13.87
N THR A 203 -6.46 4.05 -14.54
CA THR A 203 -7.12 2.94 -15.23
C THR A 203 -7.92 2.05 -14.29
N TRP A 204 -7.63 2.10 -13.00
CA TRP A 204 -8.33 1.36 -11.97
C TRP A 204 -9.53 2.11 -11.38
N ILE A 205 -9.69 3.40 -11.68
CA ILE A 205 -10.71 4.24 -11.03
C ILE A 205 -12.00 4.28 -11.85
N ASN A 206 -13.02 3.62 -11.33
CA ASN A 206 -14.38 3.59 -11.87
C ASN A 206 -15.41 3.53 -10.73
N SER A 207 -16.70 3.58 -11.08
CA SER A 207 -17.78 3.41 -10.10
C SER A 207 -17.69 2.05 -9.39
N GLY A 208 -17.69 2.07 -8.06
CA GLY A 208 -17.48 0.87 -7.23
C GLY A 208 -16.01 0.56 -6.93
N THR A 209 -15.07 1.45 -7.28
CA THR A 209 -13.66 1.27 -6.91
C THR A 209 -13.41 1.66 -5.46
N LEU A 210 -12.74 0.78 -4.72
CA LEU A 210 -12.19 1.03 -3.40
C LEU A 210 -10.67 0.97 -3.45
N VAL A 211 -10.03 2.07 -3.06
CA VAL A 211 -8.58 2.15 -2.85
C VAL A 211 -8.32 2.22 -1.34
N GLU A 212 -7.46 1.37 -0.82
CA GLU A 212 -7.09 1.39 0.59
C GLU A 212 -5.57 1.52 0.72
N TYR A 213 -5.14 2.39 1.62
CA TYR A 213 -3.76 2.57 2.00
C TYR A 213 -3.62 2.17 3.47
N GLU A 214 -2.71 1.25 3.74
CA GLU A 214 -2.40 0.80 5.11
C GLU A 214 -0.95 1.11 5.43
N ALA A 215 -0.72 1.84 6.53
CA ALA A 215 0.61 2.16 6.99
C ALA A 215 1.33 0.89 7.50
N VAL A 216 2.50 0.62 6.94
CA VAL A 216 3.39 -0.46 7.37
C VAL A 216 4.08 -0.02 8.66
N ARG A 217 3.56 -0.49 9.80
CA ARG A 217 4.07 -0.11 11.14
C ARG A 217 5.53 -0.50 11.36
N ASN A 218 5.96 -1.61 10.75
CA ASN A 218 7.31 -2.14 10.85
C ASN A 218 7.82 -2.40 9.43
N TYR A 219 8.56 -1.46 8.84
CA TYR A 219 9.17 -1.66 7.52
C TYR A 219 10.58 -2.22 7.72
N CYS A 220 10.86 -3.46 7.27
CA CYS A 220 12.17 -4.09 7.44
C CYS A 220 13.31 -3.34 6.71
N PRO A 221 13.15 -2.89 5.45
CA PRO A 221 14.26 -2.25 4.74
C PRO A 221 14.83 -0.97 5.37
N LYS A 222 14.14 -0.34 6.34
CA LYS A 222 14.72 0.77 7.11
C LYS A 222 15.91 0.37 8.00
N TYR A 223 16.13 -0.92 8.24
CA TYR A 223 17.22 -1.37 9.09
C TYR A 223 18.45 -1.66 8.24
N THR A 224 19.45 -0.80 8.33
CA THR A 224 20.70 -0.85 7.54
C THR A 224 21.81 -1.71 8.18
N SER A 225 21.50 -2.43 9.25
CA SER A 225 22.45 -3.37 9.87
C SER A 225 21.82 -4.72 10.18
N PRO A 226 22.61 -5.81 10.14
CA PRO A 226 22.11 -7.16 10.43
C PRO A 226 21.44 -7.25 11.80
N LYS A 227 22.06 -6.63 12.82
CA LYS A 227 21.55 -6.66 14.20
C LYS A 227 20.24 -5.89 14.36
N ALA A 228 20.13 -4.72 13.73
CA ALA A 228 18.89 -3.94 13.79
C ALA A 228 17.78 -4.63 13.01
N CYS A 229 18.10 -5.21 11.85
CA CYS A 229 17.18 -5.98 11.02
C CYS A 229 16.61 -7.19 11.76
N GLN A 230 17.45 -7.99 12.42
CA GLN A 230 16.98 -9.15 13.17
C GLN A 230 16.08 -8.74 14.36
N ARG A 231 16.42 -7.65 15.06
CA ARG A 231 15.63 -7.13 16.19
C ARG A 231 14.29 -6.50 15.79
N ALA A 232 14.13 -6.17 14.52
CA ALA A 232 12.90 -5.63 13.97
C ALA A 232 11.78 -6.65 13.84
N THR A 233 12.12 -7.94 13.92
CA THR A 233 11.16 -9.02 13.93
C THR A 233 10.23 -8.88 15.13
N THR A 234 8.93 -8.90 14.87
CA THR A 234 7.88 -8.92 15.90
C THR A 234 6.95 -10.11 15.65
N SER A 235 5.88 -10.26 16.43
CA SER A 235 4.89 -11.33 16.18
C SER A 235 4.24 -11.26 14.80
N ASN A 236 4.22 -10.07 14.17
CA ASN A 236 3.47 -9.82 12.93
C ASN A 236 4.37 -9.57 11.71
N ILE A 237 5.69 -9.46 11.90
CA ILE A 237 6.64 -9.25 10.81
C ILE A 237 7.92 -10.02 11.11
N THR A 238 8.45 -10.70 10.10
CA THR A 238 9.75 -11.36 10.20
C THR A 238 10.72 -10.63 9.29
N CYS A 239 11.68 -9.93 9.89
CA CYS A 239 12.72 -9.24 9.16
C CYS A 239 13.96 -10.14 9.10
N PHE A 240 14.51 -10.36 7.90
CA PHE A 240 15.77 -11.05 7.74
C PHE A 240 16.78 -10.20 6.99
N TRP A 241 18.03 -10.31 7.41
CA TRP A 241 19.11 -9.58 6.82
C TRP A 241 19.64 -10.33 5.59
N CYS A 242 19.85 -9.59 4.51
CA CYS A 242 20.35 -10.09 3.25
C CYS A 242 21.80 -9.63 3.07
N ASP A 243 22.76 -10.45 3.53
CA ASP A 243 24.19 -10.06 3.57
C ASP A 243 24.75 -9.63 2.21
N LYS A 244 24.30 -10.26 1.12
CA LYS A 244 24.80 -9.96 -0.23
C LYS A 244 24.31 -8.63 -0.80
N ALA A 245 23.05 -8.29 -0.54
CA ALA A 245 22.47 -7.03 -1.01
C ALA A 245 22.60 -5.92 0.05
N ASN A 246 23.10 -6.24 1.25
CA ASN A 246 23.25 -5.31 2.37
C ASN A 246 21.93 -4.60 2.74
N ILE A 247 20.80 -5.32 2.63
CA ILE A 247 19.46 -4.81 2.92
C ILE A 247 18.73 -5.72 3.92
N CYS A 248 17.77 -5.15 4.62
CA CYS A 248 16.85 -5.90 5.46
C CYS A 248 15.54 -6.15 4.70
N ILE A 249 15.03 -7.38 4.71
CA ILE A 249 13.89 -7.79 3.90
C ILE A 249 12.79 -8.35 4.81
N ASP A 250 11.54 -8.04 4.48
CA ASP A 250 10.37 -8.66 5.11
C ASP A 250 10.12 -10.05 4.52
N SER A 251 10.15 -11.07 5.37
CA SER A 251 9.97 -12.48 4.99
C SER A 251 8.52 -12.95 4.97
N THR A 252 7.54 -12.07 5.17
CA THR A 252 6.10 -12.41 5.10
C THR A 252 5.58 -12.53 3.66
N ASP A 253 6.36 -12.08 2.67
CA ASP A 253 6.10 -12.26 1.23
C ASP A 253 6.51 -13.69 0.77
N GLN A 254 5.66 -14.37 0.00
CA GLN A 254 5.96 -15.70 -0.57
C GLN A 254 7.22 -15.69 -1.45
N ASP A 255 7.55 -14.56 -2.09
CA ASP A 255 8.80 -14.39 -2.84
C ASP A 255 10.02 -14.24 -1.91
N ALA A 256 9.83 -13.67 -0.73
CA ALA A 256 10.87 -13.55 0.28
C ALA A 256 11.20 -14.92 0.91
N HIS A 257 10.28 -15.88 0.90
CA HIS A 257 10.58 -17.26 1.27
C HIS A 257 11.61 -17.88 0.31
N ASN A 258 11.49 -17.62 -1.00
CA ASN A 258 12.46 -18.08 -2.00
C ASN A 258 13.81 -17.36 -1.88
N MET A 259 13.82 -16.06 -1.51
CA MET A 259 15.05 -15.30 -1.27
C MET A 259 15.79 -15.75 0.00
N LYS A 260 15.06 -16.09 1.07
CA LYS A 260 15.60 -16.66 2.31
C LYS A 260 16.28 -18.02 2.05
N VAL A 261 15.70 -18.86 1.20
CA VAL A 261 16.26 -20.17 0.81
C VAL A 261 17.52 -20.02 -0.04
N ASN A 262 17.59 -18.99 -0.90
CA ASN A 262 18.74 -18.78 -1.80
C ASN A 262 19.81 -17.83 -1.23
N ASN A 263 19.71 -17.41 0.04
CA ASN A 263 20.57 -16.42 0.67
C ASN A 263 20.78 -15.18 -0.23
N CYS A 264 19.68 -14.68 -0.81
CA CYS A 264 19.66 -13.56 -1.75
C CYS A 264 20.53 -13.70 -3.00
N ARG A 265 20.77 -14.92 -3.48
CA ARG A 265 21.34 -15.11 -4.82
C ARG A 265 20.28 -14.79 -5.87
N VAL A 266 20.48 -13.70 -6.62
CA VAL A 266 19.77 -13.46 -7.87
C VAL A 266 20.05 -14.66 -8.78
N LYS A 267 19.02 -15.43 -9.16
CA LYS A 267 19.16 -16.34 -10.29
C LYS A 267 19.25 -15.43 -11.52
N ASN A 268 20.40 -15.41 -12.20
CA ASN A 268 20.41 -14.95 -13.59
C ASN A 268 19.38 -15.79 -14.36
N PRO A 269 18.42 -15.19 -15.09
CA PRO A 269 17.84 -15.90 -16.21
C PRO A 269 18.96 -15.96 -17.25
N ASP A 270 19.66 -17.09 -17.34
CA ASP A 270 20.55 -17.32 -18.48
C ASP A 270 19.71 -17.29 -19.76
N VAL A 271 19.77 -16.14 -20.43
CA VAL A 271 19.60 -16.01 -21.87
C VAL A 271 20.73 -16.82 -22.49
N ASN A 272 20.47 -18.09 -22.78
CA ASN A 272 20.97 -18.85 -23.93
C ASN A 272 20.66 -20.33 -23.76
N GLY A 273 19.52 -20.74 -24.33
CA GLY A 273 19.14 -22.14 -24.49
C GLY A 273 18.75 -22.44 -25.93
N LEU A 274 19.52 -21.95 -26.92
CA LEU A 274 19.44 -22.47 -28.28
C LEU A 274 20.77 -23.10 -28.68
N SER A 275 20.65 -24.40 -28.98
CA SER A 275 21.53 -25.27 -29.74
C SER A 275 22.82 -25.77 -29.07
N THR A 276 22.82 -27.07 -28.77
CA THR A 276 23.59 -27.99 -29.64
C THR A 276 23.04 -29.41 -29.52
N GLN A 277 22.46 -29.90 -30.62
CA GLN A 277 22.41 -31.33 -30.92
C GLN A 277 23.84 -31.81 -31.21
N THR A 278 24.28 -32.88 -30.57
CA THR A 278 25.17 -33.93 -31.12
C THR A 278 25.04 -35.13 -30.18
N THR A 279 24.19 -36.13 -30.47
CA THR A 279 24.51 -37.39 -31.17
C THR A 279 25.78 -38.07 -30.69
N GLU A 280 25.63 -39.10 -29.85
CA GLU A 280 26.49 -40.29 -29.86
C GLU A 280 25.68 -41.54 -29.50
N LYS A 281 26.08 -42.66 -30.11
CA LYS A 281 25.29 -43.84 -30.47
C LYS A 281 25.05 -44.84 -29.33
N ASN A 282 23.95 -45.57 -29.52
CA ASN A 282 23.63 -46.95 -29.09
C ASN A 282 24.78 -47.79 -28.53
N ASP A 283 24.48 -48.50 -27.44
CA ASP A 283 24.70 -49.95 -27.39
C ASP A 283 23.49 -50.65 -26.75
N GLN A 284 23.02 -51.69 -27.44
CA GLN A 284 21.90 -52.55 -27.08
C GLN A 284 22.29 -53.51 -25.95
N HIS A 285 21.41 -53.68 -24.95
CA HIS A 285 20.99 -55.03 -24.61
C HIS A 285 19.58 -55.09 -24.03
N SER A 286 18.83 -56.00 -24.64
CA SER A 286 17.46 -56.48 -24.39
C SER A 286 17.13 -56.79 -22.93
N ASN A 287 15.91 -56.45 -22.49
CA ASN A 287 14.88 -57.46 -22.20
C ASN A 287 13.47 -56.83 -22.00
N MET A 288 12.60 -57.11 -22.97
CA MET A 288 11.14 -57.06 -22.90
C MET A 288 10.61 -58.03 -21.83
N ILE A 289 9.59 -57.62 -21.06
CA ILE A 289 8.30 -58.35 -20.85
C ILE A 289 7.25 -57.26 -20.50
N THR A 290 6.59 -56.62 -21.48
CA THR A 290 5.22 -56.86 -21.98
C THR A 290 4.09 -56.70 -20.95
N GLU A 291 3.35 -55.58 -21.05
CA GLU A 291 1.95 -55.47 -20.63
C GLU A 291 1.05 -56.18 -21.66
N GLU A 292 0.12 -57.02 -21.18
CA GLU A 292 -1.30 -57.10 -21.60
C GLU A 292 -1.88 -58.48 -21.23
N ASN A 293 -2.92 -58.51 -20.39
CA ASN A 293 -4.28 -58.87 -20.84
C ASN A 293 -5.31 -58.99 -19.69
N LEU A 294 -6.35 -58.14 -19.83
CA LEU A 294 -7.79 -58.43 -19.77
C LEU A 294 -8.45 -59.00 -18.49
N GLU A 295 -9.32 -58.16 -17.95
CA GLU A 295 -10.68 -58.42 -17.42
C GLU A 295 -11.28 -59.83 -17.69
N LYS A 296 -11.81 -60.50 -16.64
CA LYS A 296 -13.27 -60.68 -16.38
C LYS A 296 -13.58 -61.82 -15.38
N LYS A 297 -14.70 -61.63 -14.68
CA LYS A 297 -15.57 -62.57 -13.92
C LYS A 297 -15.08 -62.95 -12.51
N SER A 298 -15.75 -62.49 -11.46
CA SER A 298 -17.09 -62.92 -10.97
C SER A 298 -17.10 -64.30 -10.32
N SER A 299 -17.28 -64.26 -8.99
CA SER A 299 -18.08 -65.17 -8.15
C SER A 299 -17.62 -66.63 -7.94
N ARG A 300 -17.30 -66.93 -6.66
CA ARG A 300 -17.79 -68.03 -5.78
C ARG A 300 -16.67 -68.55 -4.87
N ARG A 301 -16.86 -68.44 -3.55
CA ARG A 301 -17.03 -69.56 -2.58
C ARG A 301 -15.97 -70.67 -2.78
N THR A 302 -15.18 -71.03 -1.77
CA THR A 302 -15.64 -71.81 -0.61
C THR A 302 -14.56 -71.84 0.48
N GLN A 303 -15.02 -72.05 1.73
CA GLN A 303 -14.35 -72.47 2.98
C GLN A 303 -13.03 -73.25 2.80
N MET A 304 -12.03 -73.09 3.67
CA MET A 304 -12.00 -73.45 5.09
C MET A 304 -10.93 -72.64 5.84
#